data_AF-A0A531KX09-F1
#
_entry.id   AF-A0A531KX09-F1
#
_cell.length_a   1.000
_cell.length_b   1.000
_cell.length_c   1.000
_cell.angle_alpha   90.00
_cell.angle_beta   90.00
_cell.angle_gamma   90.00
#
_symmetry.space_group_name_H-M   'P 1'
#
loop_
_entity.id
_entity.type
_entity.pdbx_description
1 polymer ?
#
loop_
_entity_poly.entity_id
_entity_poly.type
_entity_poly.pdbx_seq_one_letter_code
_entity_poly.pdbx_strand_id
1 'polypeptide(L)'
;TFLRASTAYGLSPRIRFDLVVNNLTAWAYTTGLVYLKSDGSPWRPIVHVEDIALAYIAVLEAERELVHNEAFNVGLTTENYQIRDIAELVQTIVPDSRVKFAPDAGPDKRCYRVDCTYIGRRLHGFKPQWTARRGIEQLYHTFRAAGLALGDFEGERFKRIAHVQKLIQDGELDTDLRRTPQLAVAV
;
A
#
# COMPACT_ATOMS: atom_id res chain seq x y z
N THR A 1 -13.01 -3.76 -19.79
CA THR A 1 -12.64 -4.42 -18.53
C THR A 1 -12.35 -3.38 -17.48
N PHE A 2 -12.86 -3.56 -16.27
CA PHE A 2 -12.64 -2.67 -15.13
C PHE A 2 -12.01 -3.46 -13.98
N LEU A 3 -10.76 -3.19 -13.65
CA LEU A 3 -10.09 -3.78 -12.49
C LEU A 3 -10.27 -2.88 -11.26
N ARG A 4 -10.87 -3.42 -10.20
CA ARG A 4 -11.14 -2.74 -8.93
C ARG A 4 -10.26 -3.35 -7.85
N ALA A 5 -9.03 -2.86 -7.74
CA ALA A 5 -8.08 -3.40 -6.79
C ALA A 5 -8.50 -3.12 -5.34
N SER A 6 -8.28 -4.12 -4.50
CA SER A 6 -8.27 -3.96 -3.04
C SER A 6 -7.14 -3.00 -2.62
N THR A 7 -6.99 -2.75 -1.32
CA THR A 7 -5.94 -1.83 -0.85
C THR A 7 -4.57 -2.41 -1.13
N ALA A 8 -3.79 -1.73 -1.97
CA ALA A 8 -2.48 -2.20 -2.36
C ALA A 8 -1.51 -2.26 -1.16
N TYR A 9 -0.56 -3.19 -1.22
CA TYR A 9 0.64 -3.21 -0.39
C TYR A 9 1.78 -3.94 -1.12
N GLY A 10 2.96 -4.00 -0.51
CA GLY A 10 4.11 -4.73 -1.06
C GLY A 10 5.21 -3.83 -1.59
N LEU A 11 6.35 -4.45 -1.88
CA LEU A 11 7.54 -3.75 -2.36
C LEU A 11 7.34 -3.23 -3.79
N SER A 12 7.79 -2.00 -4.03
CA SER A 12 7.84 -1.38 -5.35
C SER A 12 9.04 -0.43 -5.40
N PRO A 13 9.65 -0.19 -6.59
CA PRO A 13 10.66 0.85 -6.76
C PRO A 13 10.19 2.24 -6.28
N ARG A 14 8.87 2.47 -6.27
CA ARG A 14 8.24 3.65 -5.69
C ARG A 14 7.23 3.25 -4.62
N ILE A 15 7.74 2.66 -3.54
CA ILE A 15 6.92 2.20 -2.43
C ILE A 15 6.12 3.35 -1.79
N ARG A 16 4.91 3.01 -1.35
CA ARG A 16 3.96 3.90 -0.70
C ARG A 16 3.81 3.52 0.77
N PHE A 17 4.41 4.30 1.66
CA PHE A 17 4.31 4.10 3.10
C PHE A 17 3.03 4.69 3.70
N ASP A 18 2.17 5.33 2.92
CA ASP A 18 0.82 5.73 3.35
C ASP A 18 -0.16 4.54 3.41
N LEU A 19 0.18 3.41 2.78
CA LEU A 19 -0.63 2.20 2.75
C LEU A 19 -0.44 1.39 4.03
N VAL A 20 -1.54 0.87 4.59
CA VAL A 20 -1.56 0.37 5.98
C VAL A 20 -0.53 -0.72 6.28
N VAL A 21 -0.42 -1.76 5.44
CA VAL A 21 0.53 -2.87 5.67
C VAL A 21 1.98 -2.37 5.58
N ASN A 22 2.27 -1.52 4.58
CA ASN A 22 3.60 -0.93 4.39
C ASN A 22 3.98 -0.04 5.58
N ASN A 23 3.04 0.82 6.03
CA ASN A 23 3.25 1.76 7.12
C ASN A 23 3.51 1.03 8.44
N LEU A 24 2.64 0.08 8.80
CA LEU A 24 2.73 -0.65 10.06
C LEU A 24 4.02 -1.46 10.13
N THR A 25 4.40 -2.14 9.04
CA THR A 25 5.66 -2.90 8.98
C THR A 25 6.89 -1.99 9.11
N ALA A 26 6.87 -0.80 8.46
CA ALA A 26 7.96 0.17 8.55
C ALA A 26 8.10 0.76 9.96
N TRP A 27 6.98 1.12 10.61
CA TRP A 27 6.97 1.58 11.99
C TRP A 27 7.48 0.51 12.95
N ALA A 28 7.01 -0.74 12.79
CA ALA A 28 7.44 -1.86 13.62
C ALA A 28 8.96 -2.07 13.52
N TYR A 29 9.49 -2.09 12.30
CA TYR A 29 10.92 -2.26 12.06
C TYR A 29 11.77 -1.11 12.61
N THR A 30 11.37 0.13 12.37
CA THR A 30 12.21 1.30 12.69
C THR A 30 12.10 1.78 14.14
N THR A 31 11.04 1.40 14.85
CA THR A 31 10.77 1.93 16.21
C THR A 31 10.40 0.86 17.24
N GLY A 32 10.16 -0.38 16.83
CA GLY A 32 9.56 -1.40 17.70
C GLY A 32 8.09 -1.16 18.02
N LEU A 33 7.41 -0.24 17.31
CA LEU A 33 5.99 0.07 17.51
C LEU A 33 5.20 -0.24 16.26
N VAL A 34 4.17 -1.08 16.38
CA VAL A 34 3.13 -1.21 15.35
C VAL A 34 2.12 -0.08 15.59
N TYR A 35 2.36 1.06 14.94
CA TYR A 35 1.68 2.32 15.30
C TYR A 35 0.33 2.50 14.60
N LEU A 36 -0.75 2.22 15.32
CA LEU A 36 -2.12 2.33 14.83
C LEU A 36 -2.67 3.74 14.97
N LYS A 37 -2.96 4.39 13.84
CA LYS A 37 -3.59 5.73 13.78
C LYS A 37 -5.13 5.69 13.82
N SER A 38 -5.73 4.51 13.90
CA SER A 38 -7.17 4.30 14.07
C SER A 38 -7.43 3.33 15.22
N ASP A 39 -8.70 3.21 15.64
CA ASP A 39 -9.17 2.25 16.65
C ASP A 39 -9.03 0.77 16.24
N GLY A 40 -8.52 0.49 15.04
CA GLY A 40 -8.24 -0.86 14.54
C GLY A 40 -9.48 -1.67 14.10
N SER A 41 -10.69 -1.18 14.36
CA SER A 41 -11.95 -1.87 14.08
C SER A 41 -12.34 -1.97 12.58
N PRO A 42 -11.96 -1.03 11.69
CA PRO A 42 -12.39 -1.06 10.30
C PRO A 42 -11.84 -2.23 9.50
N TRP A 43 -12.68 -2.75 8.59
CA TRP A 43 -12.30 -3.77 7.62
C TRP A 43 -11.58 -3.18 6.41
N ARG A 44 -10.58 -3.91 5.94
CA ARG A 44 -9.73 -3.57 4.80
C ARG A 44 -9.42 -4.83 3.98
N PRO A 45 -9.89 -4.92 2.73
CA PRO A 45 -9.32 -5.88 1.79
C PRO A 45 -7.95 -5.37 1.36
N ILE A 46 -6.97 -6.27 1.32
CA ILE A 46 -5.61 -5.95 0.87
C ILE A 46 -5.20 -6.84 -0.30
N VAL A 47 -4.33 -6.33 -1.16
CA VAL A 47 -3.78 -7.08 -2.29
C VAL A 47 -2.35 -6.65 -2.56
N HIS A 48 -1.47 -7.63 -2.78
CA HIS A 48 -0.07 -7.34 -3.07
C HIS A 48 0.06 -6.71 -4.46
N VAL A 49 0.99 -5.78 -4.65
CA VAL A 49 1.20 -5.07 -5.92
C VAL A 49 1.52 -6.01 -7.09
N GLU A 50 2.21 -7.13 -6.82
CA GLU A 50 2.48 -8.16 -7.82
C GLU A 50 1.21 -8.89 -8.24
N ASP A 51 0.29 -9.18 -7.31
CA ASP A 51 -1.00 -9.79 -7.65
C ASP A 51 -1.89 -8.82 -8.44
N ILE A 52 -1.78 -7.51 -8.19
CA ILE A 52 -2.40 -6.51 -9.07
C ILE A 52 -1.83 -6.65 -10.49
N ALA A 53 -0.50 -6.73 -10.65
CA ALA A 53 0.14 -6.88 -11.95
C ALA A 53 -0.29 -8.19 -12.66
N LEU A 54 -0.36 -9.30 -11.92
CA LEU A 54 -0.86 -10.58 -12.43
C LEU A 54 -2.32 -10.50 -12.90
N ALA A 55 -3.17 -9.71 -12.24
CA ALA A 55 -4.54 -9.48 -12.70
C ALA A 55 -4.58 -8.72 -14.04
N TYR A 56 -3.69 -7.74 -14.23
CA TYR A 56 -3.56 -7.05 -15.52
C TYR A 56 -3.10 -8.01 -16.62
N ILE A 57 -2.09 -8.83 -16.35
CA ILE A 57 -1.59 -9.85 -17.30
C ILE A 57 -2.73 -10.81 -17.67
N ALA A 58 -3.43 -11.36 -16.67
CA ALA A 58 -4.53 -12.30 -16.90
C ALA A 58 -5.67 -11.70 -17.73
N VAL A 59 -5.96 -10.39 -17.59
CA VAL A 59 -6.95 -9.70 -18.44
C VAL A 59 -6.44 -9.51 -19.87
N LEU A 60 -5.16 -9.20 -20.05
CA LEU A 60 -4.57 -8.96 -21.37
C LEU A 60 -4.45 -10.25 -22.20
N GLU A 61 -4.24 -11.38 -21.53
CA GLU A 61 -4.12 -12.70 -22.18
C GLU A 61 -5.46 -13.40 -22.40
N ALA A 62 -6.53 -12.96 -21.73
CA ALA A 62 -7.84 -13.58 -21.84
C ALA A 62 -8.56 -13.25 -23.17
N GLU A 63 -9.39 -14.19 -23.64
CA GLU A 63 -10.31 -13.95 -24.75
C GLU A 63 -11.22 -12.76 -24.45
N ARG A 64 -11.50 -11.95 -25.47
CA ARG A 64 -12.22 -10.68 -25.32
C ARG A 64 -13.59 -10.88 -24.67
N GLU A 65 -14.28 -11.96 -25.01
CA GLU A 65 -15.60 -12.35 -24.53
C GLU A 65 -15.61 -12.63 -23.02
N LEU A 66 -14.43 -12.90 -22.43
CA LEU A 66 -14.28 -13.12 -20.99
C LEU A 66 -14.15 -11.82 -20.20
N VAL A 67 -13.68 -10.73 -20.82
CA VAL A 67 -13.25 -9.51 -20.13
C VAL A 67 -13.95 -8.23 -20.60
N HIS A 68 -14.53 -8.23 -21.80
CA HIS A 68 -15.17 -7.06 -22.38
C HIS A 68 -16.33 -6.59 -21.50
N ASN A 69 -16.30 -5.31 -21.13
CA ASN A 69 -17.28 -4.69 -20.22
C ASN A 69 -17.47 -5.38 -18.85
N GLU A 70 -16.54 -6.25 -18.45
CA GLU A 70 -16.58 -6.92 -17.14
C GLU A 70 -15.89 -6.10 -16.06
N ALA A 71 -16.39 -6.21 -14.82
CA ALA A 71 -15.78 -5.61 -13.64
C ALA A 71 -15.25 -6.69 -12.69
N PHE A 72 -13.96 -6.63 -12.38
CA PHE A 72 -13.28 -7.59 -11.53
C PHE A 72 -12.74 -6.92 -10.28
N ASN A 73 -13.17 -7.41 -9.11
CA ASN A 73 -12.49 -7.10 -7.86
C ASN A 73 -11.16 -7.86 -7.83
N VAL A 74 -10.06 -7.16 -7.55
CA VAL A 74 -8.71 -7.76 -7.58
C VAL A 74 -8.20 -7.97 -6.16
N GLY A 75 -7.84 -9.22 -5.86
CA GLY A 75 -7.37 -9.71 -4.58
C GLY A 75 -7.84 -11.14 -4.33
N LEU A 76 -7.79 -11.56 -3.07
CA LEU A 76 -8.35 -12.83 -2.60
C LEU A 76 -9.42 -12.55 -1.54
N THR A 77 -10.56 -13.25 -1.59
CA THR A 77 -11.65 -13.07 -0.62
C THR A 77 -11.20 -13.39 0.81
N THR A 78 -10.19 -14.25 0.97
CA THR A 78 -9.56 -14.57 2.26
C THR A 78 -8.69 -13.44 2.81
N GLU A 79 -8.29 -12.47 1.99
CA GLU A 79 -7.40 -11.36 2.37
C GLU A 79 -8.19 -10.10 2.75
N ASN A 80 -9.28 -10.31 3.49
CA ASN A 80 -10.07 -9.26 4.15
C ASN A 80 -9.74 -9.29 5.64
N TYR A 81 -9.22 -8.19 6.19
CA TYR A 81 -8.79 -8.11 7.59
C TYR A 81 -9.36 -6.89 8.27
N GLN A 82 -9.50 -6.94 9.58
CA GLN A 82 -9.55 -5.71 10.36
C GLN A 82 -8.15 -5.14 10.50
N ILE A 83 -8.05 -3.82 10.69
CA ILE A 83 -6.73 -3.17 10.83
C ILE A 83 -5.96 -3.71 12.05
N ARG A 84 -6.66 -4.08 13.13
CA ARG A 84 -6.04 -4.75 14.28
C ARG A 84 -5.43 -6.11 13.93
N ASP A 85 -6.08 -6.91 13.08
CA ASP A 85 -5.56 -8.22 12.67
C ASP A 85 -4.28 -8.07 11.86
N ILE A 86 -4.22 -7.03 11.00
CA ILE A 86 -2.98 -6.68 10.28
C ILE A 86 -1.88 -6.28 11.27
N ALA A 87 -2.20 -5.48 12.29
CA ALA A 87 -1.23 -5.06 13.29
C ALA A 87 -0.68 -6.24 14.11
N GLU A 88 -1.53 -7.20 14.47
CA GLU A 88 -1.14 -8.43 15.15
C GLU A 88 -0.25 -9.33 14.27
N LEU A 89 -0.57 -9.43 12.97
CA LEU A 89 0.29 -10.12 12.00
C LEU A 89 1.66 -9.46 11.90
N VAL A 90 1.72 -8.13 11.81
CA VAL A 90 2.98 -7.37 11.81
C VAL A 90 3.75 -7.61 13.10
N GLN A 91 3.10 -7.54 14.26
CA GLN A 91 3.73 -7.80 15.55
C GLN A 91 4.34 -9.20 15.63
N THR A 92 3.63 -10.19 15.09
CA THR A 92 4.10 -11.59 15.06
C THR A 92 5.35 -11.77 14.19
N ILE A 93 5.45 -11.02 13.10
CA ILE A 93 6.52 -11.18 12.10
C ILE A 93 7.73 -10.30 12.42
N VAL A 94 7.53 -9.11 12.97
CA VAL A 94 8.59 -8.15 13.27
C VAL A 94 9.03 -8.30 14.73
N PRO A 95 10.27 -8.79 14.99
CA PRO A 95 10.76 -9.03 16.34
C PRO A 95 10.77 -7.76 17.20
N ASP A 96 10.61 -7.95 18.51
CA ASP A 96 10.67 -6.89 19.54
C ASP A 96 9.70 -5.72 19.32
N SER A 97 8.63 -5.95 18.54
CA SER A 97 7.61 -4.94 18.26
C SER A 97 6.37 -5.10 19.14
N ARG A 98 5.67 -3.99 19.40
CA ARG A 98 4.40 -3.99 20.14
C ARG A 98 3.37 -3.07 19.51
N VAL A 99 2.10 -3.46 19.58
CA VAL A 99 0.99 -2.61 19.12
C VAL A 99 0.83 -1.40 20.03
N LYS A 100 0.73 -0.21 19.42
CA LYS A 100 0.44 1.05 20.12
C LYS A 100 -0.55 1.88 19.32
N PHE A 101 -1.60 2.35 19.99
CA PHE A 101 -2.57 3.28 19.41
C PHE A 101 -2.06 4.72 19.53
N ALA A 102 -2.31 5.52 18.50
CA ALA A 102 -2.13 6.96 18.54
C ALA A 102 -3.13 7.58 19.55
N PRO A 103 -2.76 8.65 20.27
CA PRO A 103 -3.66 9.31 21.23
C PRO A 103 -4.98 9.79 20.62
N ASP A 104 -4.96 10.13 19.33
CA ASP A 104 -6.08 10.62 18.52
C ASP A 104 -6.69 9.53 17.62
N ALA A 105 -6.43 8.25 17.92
CA ALA A 105 -6.93 7.11 17.15
C ALA A 105 -8.47 7.03 17.19
N GLY A 106 -9.10 7.65 16.19
CA GLY A 106 -10.54 7.60 15.96
C GLY A 106 -10.95 6.54 14.92
N PRO A 107 -12.27 6.31 14.76
CA PRO A 107 -12.77 5.37 13.76
C PRO A 107 -12.48 5.87 12.35
N ASP A 108 -11.72 5.11 11.57
CA ASP A 108 -11.56 5.35 10.14
C ASP A 108 -12.88 5.02 9.42
N LYS A 109 -13.45 6.01 8.73
CA LYS A 109 -14.72 5.87 8.00
C LYS A 109 -14.67 4.83 6.88
N ARG A 110 -13.48 4.48 6.40
CA ARG A 110 -13.29 3.52 5.32
C ARG A 110 -13.33 2.11 5.92
N CYS A 111 -14.49 1.46 5.87
CA CYS A 111 -14.69 0.11 6.37
C CYS A 111 -15.46 -0.71 5.33
N TYR A 112 -14.83 -1.71 4.73
CA TYR A 112 -15.48 -2.56 3.73
C TYR A 112 -14.79 -3.91 3.59
N ARG A 113 -15.50 -4.87 2.99
CA ARG A 113 -14.99 -6.18 2.59
C ARG A 113 -15.33 -6.41 1.12
N VAL A 114 -14.51 -7.19 0.44
CA VAL A 114 -14.66 -7.42 -1.00
C VAL A 114 -14.64 -8.90 -1.28
N ASP A 115 -15.61 -9.35 -2.09
CA ASP A 115 -15.59 -10.67 -2.70
C ASP A 115 -14.83 -10.60 -4.03
N CYS A 116 -13.73 -11.33 -4.10
CA CYS A 116 -12.87 -11.46 -5.27
C CYS A 116 -13.05 -12.83 -5.97
N THR A 117 -14.10 -13.58 -5.64
CA THR A 117 -14.34 -14.91 -6.24
C THR A 117 -14.55 -14.83 -7.76
N TYR A 118 -15.13 -13.73 -8.26
CA TYR A 118 -15.45 -13.58 -9.67
C TYR A 118 -14.21 -13.61 -10.58
N ILE A 119 -13.13 -12.92 -10.22
CA ILE A 119 -11.92 -12.88 -11.06
C ILE A 119 -11.28 -14.27 -11.18
N GLY A 120 -11.20 -15.03 -10.07
CA GLY A 120 -10.62 -16.37 -10.08
C GLY A 120 -11.47 -17.40 -10.84
N ARG A 121 -12.79 -17.23 -10.88
CA ARG A 121 -13.70 -18.08 -11.67
C ARG A 121 -13.66 -17.76 -13.16
N ARG A 122 -13.48 -16.49 -13.52
CA ARG A 122 -13.56 -16.04 -14.92
C ARG A 122 -12.21 -16.06 -15.64
N LEU A 123 -11.13 -15.73 -14.93
CA LEU A 123 -9.78 -15.60 -15.48
C LEU A 123 -8.86 -16.65 -14.87
N HIS A 124 -8.80 -17.85 -15.47
CA HIS A 124 -7.97 -18.95 -14.95
C HIS A 124 -6.45 -18.65 -14.97
N GLY A 125 -6.03 -17.65 -15.75
CA GLY A 125 -4.66 -17.12 -15.73
C GLY A 125 -4.33 -16.29 -14.48
N PHE A 126 -5.34 -15.78 -13.77
CA PHE A 126 -5.12 -15.03 -12.54
C PHE A 126 -4.78 -15.98 -11.39
N LYS A 127 -3.49 -16.08 -11.09
CA LYS A 127 -2.95 -16.93 -10.02
C LYS A 127 -2.25 -16.07 -8.97
N PRO A 128 -3.00 -15.45 -8.03
CA PRO A 128 -2.39 -14.64 -6.98
C PRO A 128 -1.45 -15.50 -6.12
N GLN A 129 -0.32 -14.93 -5.72
CA GLN A 129 0.77 -15.62 -5.02
C GLN A 129 0.94 -15.15 -3.58
N TRP A 130 0.32 -14.03 -3.20
CA TRP A 130 0.64 -13.34 -1.96
C TRP A 130 -0.47 -13.44 -0.92
N THR A 131 -0.04 -13.57 0.33
CA THR A 131 -0.87 -13.39 1.52
C THR A 131 -0.29 -12.27 2.37
N ALA A 132 -1.11 -11.70 3.25
CA ALA A 132 -0.70 -10.65 4.18
C ALA A 132 0.59 -11.02 4.92
N ARG A 133 0.65 -12.24 5.47
CA ARG A 133 1.83 -12.78 6.15
C ARG A 133 3.07 -12.74 5.26
N ARG A 134 2.99 -13.36 4.07
CA ARG A 134 4.12 -13.49 3.16
C ARG A 134 4.64 -12.12 2.68
N GLY A 135 3.74 -11.17 2.44
CA GLY A 135 4.15 -9.84 2.03
C GLY A 135 4.64 -8.96 3.19
N ILE A 136 4.16 -9.14 4.43
CA ILE A 136 4.77 -8.50 5.61
C ILE A 136 6.21 -9.03 5.80
N GLU A 137 6.43 -10.34 5.65
CA GLU A 137 7.78 -10.93 5.68
C GLU A 137 8.69 -10.33 4.59
N GLN A 138 8.20 -10.21 3.36
CA GLN A 138 8.93 -9.54 2.27
C GLN A 138 9.32 -8.10 2.64
N LEU A 139 8.37 -7.31 3.12
CA LEU A 139 8.60 -5.93 3.51
C LEU A 139 9.61 -5.83 4.64
N TYR A 140 9.46 -6.63 5.70
CA TYR A 140 10.38 -6.66 6.84
C TYR A 140 11.81 -6.98 6.41
N HIS A 141 12.00 -8.05 5.63
CA HIS A 141 13.32 -8.42 5.12
C HIS A 141 13.92 -7.33 4.24
N THR A 142 13.10 -6.71 3.38
CA THR A 142 13.57 -5.63 2.51
C THR A 142 13.97 -4.39 3.29
N PHE A 143 13.16 -3.95 4.26
CA PHE A 143 13.46 -2.78 5.09
C PHE A 143 14.71 -2.99 5.94
N ARG A 144 14.90 -4.20 6.46
CA ARG A 144 16.12 -4.60 7.16
C ARG A 144 17.34 -4.55 6.26
N ALA A 145 17.27 -5.15 5.07
CA ALA A 145 18.37 -5.16 4.12
C ALA A 145 18.73 -3.75 3.61
N ALA A 146 17.73 -2.89 3.43
CA ALA A 146 17.92 -1.52 2.98
C ALA A 146 18.36 -0.55 4.10
N GLY A 147 18.32 -0.98 5.38
CA GLY A 147 18.60 -0.11 6.51
C GLY A 147 17.62 1.06 6.64
N LEU A 148 16.32 0.81 6.37
CA LEU A 148 15.28 1.85 6.40
C LEU A 148 15.30 2.62 7.74
N ALA A 149 15.33 3.95 7.68
CA ALA A 149 15.24 4.80 8.86
C ALA A 149 13.84 5.43 8.99
N LEU A 150 13.44 5.81 10.20
CA LEU A 150 12.14 6.48 10.44
C LEU A 150 11.97 7.75 9.58
N GLY A 151 13.04 8.53 9.45
CA GLY A 151 13.06 9.75 8.65
C GLY A 151 12.87 9.52 7.15
N ASP A 152 13.15 8.32 6.63
CA ASP A 152 12.95 8.03 5.20
C ASP A 152 11.47 8.09 4.83
N PHE A 153 10.61 7.43 5.62
CA PHE A 153 9.20 7.25 5.28
C PHE A 153 8.25 8.19 6.01
N GLU A 154 8.64 8.73 7.17
CA GLU A 154 7.89 9.81 7.81
C GLU A 154 8.34 11.20 7.30
N GLY A 155 9.48 11.30 6.63
CA GLY A 155 9.94 12.51 5.94
C GLY A 155 9.35 12.67 4.53
N GLU A 156 9.96 13.56 3.74
CA GLU A 156 9.43 13.97 2.43
C GLU A 156 9.72 12.98 1.31
N ARG A 157 10.77 12.16 1.46
CA ARG A 157 11.30 11.28 0.41
C ARG A 157 10.24 10.36 -0.20
N PHE A 158 9.37 9.78 0.65
CA PHE A 158 8.30 8.89 0.20
C PHE A 158 6.89 9.44 0.41
N LYS A 159 6.75 10.68 0.92
CA LYS A 159 5.44 11.35 1.09
C LYS A 159 5.20 12.34 -0.03
N ARG A 160 4.38 11.93 -1.01
CA ARG A 160 4.09 12.75 -2.21
C ARG A 160 3.61 14.17 -1.88
N ILE A 161 2.70 14.32 -0.92
CA ILE A 161 2.17 15.65 -0.57
C ILE A 161 3.27 16.53 0.01
N ALA A 162 4.08 15.99 0.93
CA ALA A 162 5.21 16.73 1.51
C ALA A 162 6.25 17.12 0.45
N HIS A 163 6.56 16.21 -0.49
CA HIS A 163 7.46 16.51 -1.60
C HIS A 163 6.92 17.62 -2.52
N VAL A 164 5.61 17.59 -2.85
CA VAL A 164 4.98 18.66 -3.65
C VAL A 164 4.99 19.99 -2.91
N GLN A 165 4.68 19.98 -1.61
CA GLN A 165 4.73 21.19 -0.78
C GLN A 165 6.13 21.79 -0.72
N LYS A 166 7.17 20.95 -0.60
CA LYS A 166 8.56 21.40 -0.69
C LYS A 166 8.88 22.05 -2.04
N LEU A 167 8.49 21.43 -3.15
CA LEU A 167 8.72 22.03 -4.48
C LEU A 167 8.03 23.40 -4.63
N ILE A 168 6.87 23.60 -4.00
CA ILE A 168 6.21 24.91 -3.96
C ILE A 168 6.99 25.89 -3.08
N GLN A 169 7.43 25.46 -1.90
CA GLN A 169 8.23 26.28 -0.98
C GLN A 169 9.58 26.70 -1.57
N ASP A 170 10.23 25.81 -2.32
CA ASP A 170 11.49 26.05 -3.02
C ASP A 170 11.30 26.89 -4.29
N GLY A 171 10.04 27.22 -4.65
CA GLY A 171 9.71 27.99 -5.84
C GLY A 171 9.94 27.23 -7.14
N GLU A 172 10.13 25.90 -7.12
CA GLU A 172 10.22 25.05 -8.31
C GLU A 172 8.85 24.74 -8.93
N LEU A 173 7.79 24.82 -8.11
CA LEU A 173 6.40 24.74 -8.52
C LEU A 173 5.63 25.98 -8.05
N ASP A 174 4.66 26.42 -8.84
CA ASP A 174 3.64 27.39 -8.38
C ASP A 174 2.47 26.68 -7.68
N THR A 175 1.51 27.46 -7.17
CA THR A 175 0.31 26.94 -6.50
C THR A 175 -0.64 26.21 -7.44
N ASP A 176 -0.48 26.37 -8.75
CA ASP A 176 -1.20 25.64 -9.81
C ASP A 176 -0.46 24.35 -10.22
N LEU A 177 0.60 23.97 -9.47
CA LEU A 177 1.43 22.80 -9.68
C LEU A 177 2.18 22.80 -11.02
N ARG A 178 2.48 23.98 -11.57
CA ARG A 178 3.29 24.14 -12.78
C ARG A 178 4.73 24.43 -12.41
N ARG A 179 5.68 23.92 -13.22
CA ARG A 179 7.10 24.26 -13.09
C ARG A 179 7.27 25.75 -13.31
N THR A 180 7.91 26.43 -12.36
CA THR A 180 8.33 27.81 -12.56
C THR A 180 9.49 27.85 -13.56
N PRO A 181 9.56 28.85 -14.44
CA PRO A 181 10.73 29.04 -15.30
C PRO A 181 11.94 29.27 -14.39
N GLN A 182 12.92 28.37 -14.44
CA GLN A 182 14.21 28.61 -13.80
C GLN A 182 14.77 29.90 -14.42
N LEU A 183 14.97 30.94 -13.60
CA LEU A 183 15.84 32.04 -13.98
C LEU A 183 17.17 31.41 -14.36
N ALA A 184 17.46 31.34 -15.66
CA ALA A 184 18.78 31.01 -16.15
C ALA A 184 19.72 31.99 -15.46
N VAL A 185 20.51 31.50 -14.50
CA VAL A 185 21.58 32.28 -13.92
C VAL A 185 22.58 32.47 -15.05
N ALA A 186 22.49 33.61 -15.71
CA ALA A 186 23.51 34.07 -16.64
C ALA A 186 24.81 34.19 -15.86
N VAL A 187 25.82 33.42 -16.27
CA VAL A 187 27.22 33.59 -15.88
C VAL A 187 27.79 34.75 -16.70
#